data_AF-A0A3A5WVI3-F1
#
_entry.id   AF-A0A3A5WVI3-F1
#
_cell.length_a   1.000
_cell.length_b   1.000
_cell.length_c   1.000
_cell.angle_alpha   90.00
_cell.angle_beta   90.00
_cell.angle_gamma   90.00
#
_symmetry.space_group_name_H-M   'P 1'
#
loop_
_entity.id
_entity.type
_entity.pdbx_description
1 polymer ?
#
loop_
_entity_poly.entity_id
_entity_poly.type
_entity_poly.pdbx_seq_one_letter_code
_entity_poly.pdbx_strand_id
1 'polypeptide(L)'
;MSIFVVTNKLEGMMYYRYSDEELRTICRNHIENFEKWARIFIHNVLSEKIGDNYFHEKGADGNYRMKKAIVEKADKMMADEPLRFPTPLDTLFVEDIIYILCKPDFYRDYFSPYLHDMYPEGNNELRTFLERLIPIRNKLSHTNPFSIREAERCVCYSNDFIDCIKEYYRMAGKDKDFNIPTIIKVNDSLGNEYIIKDGRAGESLTIIDPATKQKKVFYLGDKFSLNLTLDPSFSEDSYNLIWQQKEGIEILDNGKRINVTITNQLIGESAFAMCKLVTKNEWHRFGGYDQQLFVNFKALPH
;
A
#
# COMPACT_ATOMS: atom_id res chain seq x y z
N MET A 1 -2.43 39.47 27.67
CA MET A 1 -3.07 39.51 26.35
C MET A 1 -2.01 39.15 25.33
N SER A 2 -2.30 38.18 24.47
CA SER A 2 -1.52 37.78 23.28
C SER A 2 -0.15 37.15 23.52
N ILE A 3 -0.04 35.84 23.25
CA ILE A 3 0.90 35.18 22.33
C ILE A 3 0.31 33.78 22.10
N PHE A 4 -0.55 33.61 21.08
CA PHE A 4 -0.99 32.28 20.60
C PHE A 4 -1.64 32.40 19.21
N VAL A 5 -0.98 33.07 18.26
CA VAL A 5 -1.45 33.09 16.85
C VAL A 5 -0.27 33.25 15.88
N VAL A 6 0.71 32.33 15.85
CA VAL A 6 1.74 32.35 14.79
C VAL A 6 2.13 30.97 14.23
N THR A 7 1.64 29.84 14.75
CA THR A 7 2.02 28.51 14.21
C THR A 7 1.12 28.01 13.07
N ASN A 8 -0.17 28.36 13.05
CA ASN A 8 -1.10 27.92 11.98
C ASN A 8 -0.96 28.64 10.63
N LYS A 9 -0.08 29.65 10.51
CA LYS A 9 0.04 30.43 9.26
C LYS A 9 1.04 29.83 8.26
N LEU A 10 1.93 28.93 8.70
CA LEU A 10 3.01 28.37 7.87
C LEU A 10 2.59 27.08 7.14
N GLU A 11 1.75 26.23 7.73
CA GLU A 11 1.26 25.01 7.06
C GLU A 11 0.28 25.33 5.93
N GLY A 12 -0.62 26.29 6.14
CA GLY A 12 -1.51 26.79 5.08
C GLY A 12 -0.73 27.36 3.89
N MET A 13 0.47 27.91 4.09
CA MET A 13 1.33 28.45 3.02
C MET A 13 2.06 27.37 2.20
N MET A 14 2.07 26.10 2.63
CA MET A 14 2.76 25.02 1.93
C MET A 14 2.04 24.64 0.64
N TYR A 15 0.70 24.55 0.67
CA TYR A 15 -0.07 24.08 -0.48
C TYR A 15 -0.25 25.10 -1.60
N TYR A 16 -0.11 26.40 -1.32
CA TYR A 16 -0.17 27.47 -2.35
C TYR A 16 1.00 27.43 -3.34
N ARG A 17 2.05 26.68 -3.02
CA ARG A 17 3.25 26.55 -3.88
C ARG A 17 3.12 25.45 -4.92
N TYR A 18 2.15 24.55 -4.75
CA TYR A 18 1.91 23.46 -5.69
C TYR A 18 0.95 23.89 -6.80
N SER A 19 1.19 23.39 -8.00
CA SER A 19 0.24 23.41 -9.09
C SER A 19 -1.00 22.54 -8.78
N ASP A 20 -2.09 22.74 -9.52
CA ASP A 20 -3.32 21.95 -9.37
C ASP A 20 -3.04 20.44 -9.52
N GLU A 21 -2.17 20.05 -10.47
CA GLU A 21 -1.86 18.64 -10.72
C GLU A 21 -0.98 18.02 -9.62
N GLU A 22 -0.01 18.75 -9.09
CA GLU A 22 0.78 18.31 -7.93
C GLU A 22 -0.13 18.12 -6.71
N LEU A 23 -1.03 19.08 -6.45
CA LEU A 23 -1.94 19.02 -5.32
C LEU A 23 -2.97 17.89 -5.48
N ARG A 24 -3.44 17.60 -6.71
CA ARG A 24 -4.25 16.41 -7.01
C ARG A 24 -3.49 15.13 -6.72
N THR A 25 -2.23 15.06 -7.13
CA THR A 25 -1.37 13.88 -6.94
C THR A 25 -1.15 13.60 -5.46
N ILE A 26 -0.84 14.64 -4.68
CA ILE A 26 -0.74 14.56 -3.22
C ILE A 26 -2.05 14.00 -2.64
N CYS A 27 -3.19 14.61 -2.96
CA CYS A 27 -4.48 14.15 -2.43
C CYS A 27 -4.82 12.71 -2.83
N ARG A 28 -4.55 12.31 -4.09
CA ARG A 28 -4.78 10.93 -4.55
C ARG A 28 -3.95 9.94 -3.73
N ASN A 29 -2.66 10.24 -3.53
CA ASN A 29 -1.77 9.40 -2.74
C ASN A 29 -2.27 9.24 -1.29
N HIS A 30 -2.75 10.32 -0.65
CA HIS A 30 -3.29 10.24 0.71
C HIS A 30 -4.57 9.40 0.79
N ILE A 31 -5.51 9.55 -0.15
CA ILE A 31 -6.73 8.75 -0.19
C ILE A 31 -6.42 7.28 -0.48
N GLU A 32 -5.54 7.00 -1.45
CA GLU A 32 -5.12 5.63 -1.74
C GLU A 32 -4.42 4.98 -0.54
N ASN A 33 -3.62 5.74 0.20
CA ASN A 33 -2.99 5.27 1.43
C ASN A 33 -4.01 5.00 2.53
N PHE A 34 -4.96 5.91 2.76
CA PHE A 34 -6.07 5.70 3.68
C PHE A 34 -6.82 4.41 3.33
N GLU A 35 -7.20 4.25 2.06
CA GLU A 35 -7.94 3.10 1.57
C GLU A 35 -7.16 1.79 1.79
N LYS A 36 -5.84 1.78 1.54
CA LYS A 36 -4.97 0.60 1.78
C LYS A 36 -4.90 0.25 3.27
N TRP A 37 -4.57 1.22 4.13
CA TRP A 37 -4.49 1.02 5.57
C TRP A 37 -5.81 0.56 6.17
N ALA A 38 -6.91 1.17 5.75
CA ALA A 38 -8.23 0.83 6.24
C ALA A 38 -8.60 -0.62 5.87
N ARG A 39 -8.31 -1.09 4.65
CA ARG A 39 -8.55 -2.49 4.27
C ARG A 39 -7.72 -3.46 5.10
N ILE A 40 -6.43 -3.17 5.30
CA ILE A 40 -5.55 -4.00 6.13
C ILE A 40 -6.05 -4.04 7.58
N PHE A 41 -6.41 -2.89 8.14
CA PHE A 41 -6.94 -2.79 9.50
C PHE A 41 -8.25 -3.55 9.67
N ILE A 42 -9.22 -3.34 8.77
CA ILE A 42 -10.50 -4.08 8.75
C ILE A 42 -10.23 -5.58 8.72
N HIS A 43 -9.36 -6.02 7.80
CA HIS A 43 -9.03 -7.43 7.67
C HIS A 43 -8.50 -8.00 8.98
N ASN A 44 -7.45 -7.39 9.53
CA ASN A 44 -6.73 -7.93 10.67
C ASN A 44 -7.58 -7.95 11.94
N VAL A 45 -8.37 -6.89 12.16
CA VAL A 45 -9.24 -6.83 13.34
C VAL A 45 -10.41 -7.80 13.20
N LEU A 46 -11.08 -7.84 12.06
CA LEU A 46 -12.26 -8.70 11.90
C LEU A 46 -11.85 -10.18 11.79
N SER A 47 -10.79 -10.54 11.07
CA SER A 47 -10.34 -11.94 10.98
C SER A 47 -9.92 -12.48 12.35
N GLU A 48 -9.27 -11.67 13.18
CA GLU A 48 -8.89 -12.06 14.54
C GLU A 48 -10.10 -12.25 15.47
N LYS A 49 -11.09 -11.34 15.40
CA LYS A 49 -12.24 -11.36 16.33
C LYS A 49 -13.37 -12.28 15.89
N ILE A 50 -13.49 -12.51 14.59
CA ILE A 50 -14.65 -13.16 13.96
C ILE A 50 -14.25 -14.42 13.17
N GLY A 51 -12.98 -14.51 12.75
CA GLY A 51 -12.46 -15.56 11.87
C GLY A 51 -12.32 -15.11 10.42
N ASP A 52 -11.56 -15.87 9.63
CA ASP A 52 -11.17 -15.51 8.26
C ASP A 52 -12.36 -15.27 7.31
N ASN A 53 -13.50 -15.90 7.59
CA ASN A 53 -14.73 -15.76 6.80
C ASN A 53 -15.67 -14.64 7.32
N TYR A 54 -15.14 -13.64 8.03
CA TYR A 54 -15.91 -12.53 8.61
C TYR A 54 -16.80 -11.79 7.60
N PHE A 55 -16.46 -11.81 6.31
CA PHE A 55 -17.22 -11.14 5.26
C PHE A 55 -18.60 -11.80 5.02
N HIS A 56 -18.68 -13.12 5.17
CA HIS A 56 -19.90 -13.93 4.98
C HIS A 56 -20.49 -14.44 6.29
N GLU A 57 -19.96 -13.99 7.43
CA GLU A 57 -20.48 -14.36 8.75
C GLU A 57 -21.95 -13.92 8.89
N LYS A 58 -22.79 -14.83 9.40
CA LYS A 58 -24.20 -14.60 9.65
C LYS A 58 -24.49 -14.50 11.14
N GLY A 59 -25.38 -13.60 11.51
CA GLY A 59 -25.92 -13.51 12.86
C GLY A 59 -26.88 -14.65 13.17
N ALA A 60 -27.37 -14.68 14.41
CA ALA A 60 -28.35 -15.68 14.85
C ALA A 60 -29.69 -15.59 14.11
N ASP A 61 -29.98 -14.44 13.50
CA ASP A 61 -31.14 -14.18 12.65
C ASP A 61 -30.97 -14.69 11.20
N GLY A 62 -29.82 -15.29 10.87
CA GLY A 62 -29.50 -15.79 9.54
C GLY A 62 -29.11 -14.70 8.52
N ASN A 63 -29.09 -13.43 8.93
CA ASN A 63 -28.63 -12.33 8.08
C ASN A 63 -27.12 -12.14 8.18
N TYR A 64 -26.51 -11.61 7.13
CA TYR A 64 -25.10 -11.22 7.18
C TYR A 64 -24.87 -10.16 8.26
N ARG A 65 -23.78 -10.32 9.03
CA ARG A 65 -23.32 -9.25 9.93
C ARG A 65 -22.71 -8.10 9.14
N MET A 66 -22.12 -8.38 7.99
CA MET A 66 -21.80 -7.39 6.96
C MET A 66 -23.08 -6.94 6.23
N LYS A 67 -23.11 -5.71 5.69
CA LYS A 67 -24.24 -5.27 4.87
C LYS A 67 -24.37 -6.16 3.65
N LYS A 68 -25.51 -6.83 3.48
CA LYS A 68 -25.78 -7.77 2.38
C LYS A 68 -25.38 -7.23 0.99
N ALA A 69 -25.70 -5.96 0.71
CA ALA A 69 -25.34 -5.32 -0.56
C ALA A 69 -23.81 -5.25 -0.79
N ILE A 70 -23.00 -5.11 0.26
CA ILE A 70 -21.53 -5.13 0.15
C ILE A 70 -21.04 -6.54 -0.15
N VAL A 71 -21.60 -7.56 0.52
CA VAL A 71 -21.27 -8.97 0.30
C VAL A 71 -21.58 -9.39 -1.14
N GLU A 72 -22.80 -9.14 -1.60
CA GLU A 72 -23.22 -9.50 -2.96
C GLU A 72 -22.44 -8.75 -4.04
N LYS A 73 -22.07 -7.48 -3.78
CA LYS A 73 -21.20 -6.71 -4.69
C LYS A 73 -19.81 -7.35 -4.76
N ALA A 74 -19.24 -7.71 -3.63
CA ALA A 74 -17.92 -8.33 -3.56
C ALA A 74 -17.89 -9.68 -4.29
N ASP A 75 -18.84 -10.56 -4.00
CA ASP A 75 -18.95 -11.88 -4.64
C ASP A 75 -19.04 -11.76 -6.16
N LYS A 76 -19.84 -10.80 -6.65
CA LYS A 76 -19.97 -10.54 -8.08
C LYS A 76 -18.65 -10.06 -8.69
N MET A 77 -18.00 -9.06 -8.09
CA MET A 77 -16.75 -8.51 -8.62
C MET A 77 -15.62 -9.55 -8.63
N MET A 78 -15.54 -10.39 -7.60
CA MET A 78 -14.57 -11.49 -7.54
C MET A 78 -14.84 -12.56 -8.60
N ALA A 79 -16.11 -12.85 -8.91
CA ALA A 79 -16.47 -13.78 -9.97
C ALA A 79 -16.18 -13.20 -11.37
N ASP A 80 -16.46 -11.92 -11.58
CA ASP A 80 -16.30 -11.24 -12.87
C ASP A 80 -14.81 -10.96 -13.20
N GLU A 81 -14.00 -10.55 -12.22
CA GLU A 81 -12.58 -10.18 -12.40
C GLU A 81 -11.66 -10.81 -11.32
N PRO A 82 -11.51 -12.15 -11.24
CA PRO A 82 -10.85 -12.84 -10.14
C PRO A 82 -9.35 -12.54 -9.99
N LEU A 83 -8.67 -12.16 -11.08
CA LEU A 83 -7.25 -11.76 -11.03
C LEU A 83 -7.06 -10.35 -10.47
N ARG A 84 -8.07 -9.49 -10.63
CA ARG A 84 -8.04 -8.11 -10.14
C ARG A 84 -8.53 -8.02 -8.70
N PHE A 85 -9.51 -8.85 -8.34
CA PHE A 85 -10.12 -8.89 -7.02
C PHE A 85 -9.98 -10.29 -6.41
N PRO A 86 -8.78 -10.66 -5.93
CA PRO A 86 -8.56 -11.98 -5.34
C PRO A 86 -9.27 -12.16 -3.99
N THR A 87 -9.60 -11.07 -3.29
CA THR A 87 -10.30 -11.11 -1.99
C THR A 87 -11.49 -10.12 -1.94
N PRO A 88 -12.45 -10.32 -1.02
CA PRO A 88 -13.58 -9.39 -0.87
C PRO A 88 -13.13 -7.95 -0.52
N LEU A 89 -12.00 -7.80 0.18
CA LEU A 89 -11.44 -6.49 0.53
C LEU A 89 -11.04 -5.67 -0.70
N ASP A 90 -10.52 -6.32 -1.74
CA ASP A 90 -10.06 -5.68 -2.98
C ASP A 90 -11.23 -5.03 -3.74
N THR A 91 -12.46 -5.45 -3.45
CA THR A 91 -13.71 -4.93 -4.06
C THR A 91 -14.28 -3.70 -3.35
N LEU A 92 -13.79 -3.38 -2.16
CA LEU A 92 -14.32 -2.28 -1.34
C LEU A 92 -13.91 -0.93 -1.92
N PHE A 93 -14.87 -0.02 -2.09
CA PHE A 93 -14.59 1.38 -2.40
C PHE A 93 -14.53 2.22 -1.12
N VAL A 94 -14.10 3.48 -1.23
CA VAL A 94 -13.96 4.40 -0.08
C VAL A 94 -15.23 4.47 0.76
N GLU A 95 -16.41 4.51 0.13
CA GLU A 95 -17.70 4.54 0.82
C GLU A 95 -18.00 3.24 1.58
N ASP A 96 -17.64 2.09 1.02
CA ASP A 96 -17.82 0.79 1.68
C ASP A 96 -16.89 0.66 2.88
N ILE A 97 -15.63 1.10 2.74
CA ILE A 97 -14.64 1.13 3.81
C ILE A 97 -15.16 1.98 4.98
N ILE A 98 -15.57 3.21 4.70
CA ILE A 98 -16.10 4.14 5.71
C ILE A 98 -17.34 3.54 6.36
N TYR A 99 -18.24 2.94 5.57
CA TYR A 99 -19.41 2.27 6.11
C TYR A 99 -19.04 1.17 7.11
N ILE A 100 -18.08 0.31 6.76
CA ILE A 100 -17.64 -0.80 7.62
C ILE A 100 -17.03 -0.25 8.91
N LEU A 101 -16.07 0.67 8.82
CA LEU A 101 -15.41 1.29 9.97
C LEU A 101 -16.40 1.96 10.94
N CYS A 102 -17.45 2.58 10.38
CA CYS A 102 -18.45 3.31 11.15
C CYS A 102 -19.71 2.48 11.46
N LYS A 103 -19.75 1.18 11.11
CA LYS A 103 -20.92 0.35 11.38
C LYS A 103 -21.08 0.24 12.92
N PRO A 104 -22.24 0.59 13.52
CA PRO A 104 -22.33 0.82 14.97
C PRO A 104 -21.85 -0.34 15.85
N ASP A 105 -22.24 -1.57 15.53
CA ASP A 105 -21.83 -2.77 16.24
C ASP A 105 -20.35 -3.09 16.01
N PHE A 106 -19.84 -2.99 14.76
CA PHE A 106 -18.42 -3.24 14.50
C PHE A 106 -17.51 -2.21 15.16
N TYR A 107 -17.89 -0.94 15.11
CA TYR A 107 -17.15 0.11 15.78
C TYR A 107 -17.11 -0.15 17.29
N ARG A 108 -18.27 -0.35 17.92
CA ARG A 108 -18.35 -0.59 19.36
C ARG A 108 -17.55 -1.82 19.77
N ASP A 109 -17.77 -2.95 19.10
CA ASP A 109 -17.30 -4.25 19.53
C ASP A 109 -15.84 -4.52 19.12
N TYR A 110 -15.36 -3.88 18.04
CA TYR A 110 -14.06 -4.22 17.45
C TYR A 110 -13.14 -3.04 17.17
N PHE A 111 -13.63 -1.91 16.64
CA PHE A 111 -12.73 -0.83 16.19
C PHE A 111 -12.47 0.27 17.22
N SER A 112 -13.40 0.51 18.15
CA SER A 112 -13.32 1.63 19.11
C SER A 112 -12.02 1.65 19.93
N PRO A 113 -11.45 0.51 20.39
CA PRO A 113 -10.22 0.53 21.18
C PRO A 113 -9.01 1.06 20.39
N TYR A 114 -9.08 1.09 19.06
CA TYR A 114 -7.96 1.44 18.17
C TYR A 114 -8.09 2.83 17.56
N LEU A 115 -9.29 3.40 17.61
CA LEU A 115 -9.61 4.67 16.96
C LEU A 115 -9.86 5.79 17.98
N HIS A 116 -9.92 5.48 19.27
CA HIS A 116 -10.29 6.43 20.30
C HIS A 116 -9.34 7.63 20.42
N ASP A 117 -8.04 7.44 20.15
CA ASP A 117 -7.03 8.48 20.36
C ASP A 117 -7.23 9.70 19.45
N MET A 118 -7.52 9.49 18.17
CA MET A 118 -7.83 10.58 17.22
C MET A 118 -9.33 10.87 17.10
N TYR A 119 -10.18 9.95 17.56
CA TYR A 119 -11.64 10.09 17.51
C TYR A 119 -12.27 9.88 18.90
N PRO A 120 -11.99 10.76 19.88
CA PRO A 120 -12.41 10.61 21.26
C PRO A 120 -13.94 10.67 21.44
N GLU A 121 -14.65 11.37 20.54
CA GLU A 121 -16.12 11.48 20.55
C GLU A 121 -16.81 10.29 19.85
N GLY A 122 -16.02 9.32 19.39
CA GLY A 122 -16.49 8.02 18.96
C GLY A 122 -16.95 7.93 17.50
N ASN A 123 -17.86 6.99 17.22
CA ASN A 123 -18.27 6.62 15.87
C ASN A 123 -18.78 7.82 15.02
N ASN A 124 -19.56 8.72 15.62
CA ASN A 124 -20.11 9.87 14.90
C ASN A 124 -19.03 10.85 14.45
N GLU A 125 -17.98 11.03 15.25
CA GLU A 125 -16.84 11.86 14.91
C GLU A 125 -16.05 11.23 13.76
N LEU A 126 -15.66 9.95 13.91
CA LEU A 126 -15.01 9.18 12.86
C LEU A 126 -15.77 9.29 11.54
N ARG A 127 -17.07 9.01 11.57
CA ARG A 127 -17.96 9.10 10.40
C ARG A 127 -17.92 10.49 9.78
N THR A 128 -18.08 11.54 10.59
CA THR A 128 -18.10 12.93 10.13
C THR A 128 -16.81 13.31 9.40
N PHE A 129 -15.67 12.87 9.89
CA PHE A 129 -14.38 13.18 9.28
C PHE A 129 -14.12 12.35 8.03
N LEU A 130 -14.36 11.03 8.09
CA LEU A 130 -14.12 10.16 6.95
C LEU A 130 -15.09 10.42 5.79
N GLU A 131 -16.37 10.71 6.05
CA GLU A 131 -17.34 11.03 4.99
C GLU A 131 -16.98 12.31 4.21
N ARG A 132 -16.16 13.22 4.79
CA ARG A 132 -15.64 14.39 4.08
C ARG A 132 -14.62 14.02 3.00
N LEU A 133 -14.01 12.84 3.05
CA LEU A 133 -13.09 12.35 2.01
C LEU A 133 -13.83 11.97 0.73
N ILE A 134 -15.08 11.53 0.82
CA ILE A 134 -15.90 11.06 -0.32
C ILE A 134 -16.02 12.12 -1.44
N PRO A 135 -16.51 13.35 -1.18
CA PRO A 135 -16.63 14.36 -2.23
C PRO A 135 -15.27 14.78 -2.80
N ILE A 136 -14.21 14.76 -2.00
CA ILE A 136 -12.85 15.07 -2.44
C ILE A 136 -12.36 13.98 -3.39
N ARG A 137 -12.48 12.71 -3.01
CA ARG A 137 -12.15 11.54 -3.84
C ARG A 137 -12.86 11.62 -5.19
N ASN A 138 -14.16 11.91 -5.19
CA ASN A 138 -14.94 12.02 -6.42
C ASN A 138 -14.45 13.16 -7.32
N LYS A 139 -14.04 14.30 -6.76
CA LYS A 139 -13.41 15.40 -7.50
C LYS A 139 -12.02 15.08 -8.04
N LEU A 140 -11.30 14.11 -7.47
CA LEU A 140 -9.99 13.67 -7.96
C LEU A 140 -10.11 12.66 -9.10
N SER A 141 -11.19 11.87 -9.11
CA SER A 141 -11.54 10.92 -10.18
C SER A 141 -12.08 11.60 -11.44
N HIS A 142 -12.58 12.83 -11.31
CA HIS A 142 -13.07 13.66 -12.42
C HIS A 142 -12.21 14.91 -12.55
N THR A 143 -12.20 15.59 -13.70
CA THR A 143 -11.43 16.84 -13.89
C THR A 143 -12.12 18.05 -13.23
N ASN A 144 -12.75 17.84 -12.08
CA ASN A 144 -13.55 18.84 -11.37
C ASN A 144 -12.66 19.76 -10.53
N PRO A 145 -13.02 21.05 -10.38
CA PRO A 145 -12.26 21.96 -9.53
C PRO A 145 -12.26 21.49 -8.07
N PHE A 146 -11.11 21.56 -7.42
CA PHE A 146 -10.97 21.32 -6.00
C PHE A 146 -10.18 22.45 -5.34
N SER A 147 -10.52 22.77 -4.10
CA SER A 147 -9.91 23.88 -3.37
C SER A 147 -8.72 23.44 -2.51
N ILE A 148 -7.83 24.39 -2.20
CA ILE A 148 -6.75 24.16 -1.22
C ILE A 148 -7.33 23.69 0.12
N ARG A 149 -8.48 24.21 0.54
CA ARG A 149 -9.13 23.80 1.79
C ARG A 149 -9.59 22.33 1.74
N GLU A 150 -10.00 21.85 0.58
CA GLU A 150 -10.30 20.43 0.37
C GLU A 150 -9.03 19.60 0.38
N ALA A 151 -7.92 20.10 -0.18
CA ALA A 151 -6.62 19.45 -0.11
C ALA A 151 -6.14 19.26 1.33
N GLU A 152 -6.19 20.32 2.14
CA GLU A 152 -5.84 20.27 3.56
C GLU A 152 -6.67 19.23 4.31
N ARG A 153 -8.00 19.23 4.10
CA ARG A 153 -8.90 18.25 4.71
C ARG A 153 -8.57 16.82 4.29
N CYS A 154 -8.27 16.61 3.02
CA CYS A 154 -7.87 15.32 2.49
C CYS A 154 -6.65 14.77 3.22
N VAL A 155 -5.60 15.59 3.32
CA VAL A 155 -4.34 15.20 3.94
C VAL A 155 -4.53 14.95 5.43
N CYS A 156 -5.13 15.90 6.16
CA CYS A 156 -5.33 15.77 7.60
C CYS A 156 -6.17 14.53 7.95
N TYR A 157 -7.38 14.39 7.39
CA TYR A 157 -8.27 13.31 7.81
C TYR A 157 -7.75 11.92 7.40
N SER A 158 -7.00 11.83 6.29
CA SER A 158 -6.33 10.58 5.91
C SER A 158 -5.22 10.24 6.90
N ASN A 159 -4.39 11.22 7.27
CA ASN A 159 -3.28 11.01 8.20
C ASN A 159 -3.77 10.72 9.62
N ASP A 160 -4.78 11.44 10.12
CA ASP A 160 -5.37 11.20 11.45
C ASP A 160 -5.82 9.74 11.58
N PHE A 161 -6.47 9.19 10.55
CA PHE A 161 -6.85 7.78 10.55
C PHE A 161 -5.63 6.86 10.52
N ILE A 162 -4.69 7.10 9.61
CA ILE A 162 -3.49 6.27 9.45
C ILE A 162 -2.65 6.25 10.74
N ASP A 163 -2.53 7.39 11.43
CA ASP A 163 -1.75 7.52 12.65
C ASP A 163 -2.39 6.75 13.82
N CYS A 164 -3.72 6.75 13.93
CA CYS A 164 -4.46 5.83 14.83
C CYS A 164 -4.10 4.37 14.57
N ILE A 165 -4.11 3.96 13.29
CA ILE A 165 -3.83 2.57 12.92
C ILE A 165 -2.37 2.20 13.20
N LYS A 166 -1.42 3.10 12.91
CA LYS A 166 0.00 2.90 13.21
C LYS A 166 0.22 2.74 14.71
N GLU A 167 -0.42 3.56 15.53
CA GLU A 167 -0.35 3.47 16.98
C GLU A 167 -0.93 2.16 17.50
N TYR A 168 -2.04 1.68 16.92
CA TYR A 168 -2.57 0.34 17.20
C TYR A 168 -1.55 -0.76 16.94
N TYR A 169 -0.91 -0.77 15.77
CA TYR A 169 0.12 -1.76 15.46
C TYR A 169 1.26 -1.67 16.48
N ARG A 170 1.76 -0.45 16.77
CA ARG A 170 2.80 -0.21 17.77
C ARG A 170 2.44 -0.76 19.16
N MET A 171 1.24 -0.48 19.66
CA MET A 171 0.80 -0.89 21.00
C MET A 171 0.48 -2.39 21.11
N ALA A 172 -0.05 -2.99 20.05
CA ALA A 172 -0.42 -4.41 20.04
C ALA A 172 0.79 -5.36 19.91
N GLY A 173 2.01 -4.83 19.81
CA GLY A 173 3.19 -5.60 19.40
C GLY A 173 2.99 -6.24 18.02
N LYS A 174 2.05 -5.70 17.24
CA LYS A 174 1.72 -6.10 15.86
C LYS A 174 2.30 -5.13 14.84
N ASP A 175 2.95 -4.07 15.29
CA ASP A 175 4.14 -3.60 14.61
C ASP A 175 4.88 -4.89 14.31
N LYS A 176 5.14 -5.14 13.03
CA LYS A 176 6.19 -6.10 12.69
C LYS A 176 7.29 -5.81 13.70
N ASP A 177 7.93 -6.82 14.30
CA ASP A 177 9.02 -6.61 15.27
C ASP A 177 10.03 -5.53 14.82
N PHE A 178 10.02 -5.26 13.50
CA PHE A 178 10.62 -4.13 12.80
C PHE A 178 9.57 -3.37 11.93
N ASN A 179 9.11 -2.19 12.36
CA ASN A 179 8.24 -1.29 11.58
C ASN A 179 9.01 -0.55 10.48
N ILE A 180 9.11 -1.17 9.30
CA ILE A 180 9.98 -0.76 8.19
C ILE A 180 9.24 -0.84 6.84
N PRO A 181 9.59 0.00 5.85
CA PRO A 181 9.12 -0.12 4.47
C PRO A 181 9.45 -1.49 3.89
N THR A 182 8.53 -2.02 3.09
CA THR A 182 8.71 -3.27 2.36
C THR A 182 8.35 -3.11 0.88
N ILE A 183 9.04 -3.83 0.00
CA ILE A 183 8.64 -4.05 -1.39
C ILE A 183 7.38 -4.93 -1.35
N ILE A 184 6.28 -4.42 -1.91
CA ILE A 184 4.98 -5.11 -1.94
C ILE A 184 4.68 -5.72 -3.32
N LYS A 185 5.28 -5.16 -4.38
CA LYS A 185 5.02 -5.59 -5.75
C LYS A 185 6.20 -5.35 -6.67
N VAL A 186 6.36 -6.23 -7.67
CA VAL A 186 7.31 -6.08 -8.77
C VAL A 186 6.59 -6.30 -10.09
N ASN A 187 6.78 -5.38 -11.03
CA ASN A 187 6.30 -5.51 -12.41
C ASN A 187 7.50 -5.60 -13.36
N ASP A 188 7.45 -6.49 -14.35
CA ASP A 188 8.45 -6.52 -15.41
C ASP A 188 7.92 -5.97 -16.75
N SER A 189 8.83 -5.68 -17.69
CA SER A 189 8.47 -5.21 -19.03
C SER A 189 7.86 -6.29 -19.94
N LEU A 190 7.81 -7.55 -19.51
CA LEU A 190 7.14 -8.62 -20.23
C LEU A 190 5.65 -8.67 -19.88
N GLY A 191 5.21 -7.93 -18.86
CA GLY A 191 3.82 -7.87 -18.40
C GLY A 191 3.54 -8.82 -17.24
N ASN A 192 4.57 -9.36 -16.57
CA ASN A 192 4.38 -10.12 -15.34
C ASN A 192 4.26 -9.19 -14.14
N GLU A 193 3.38 -9.58 -13.21
CA GLU A 193 3.20 -8.94 -11.91
C GLU A 193 3.48 -9.96 -10.81
N TYR A 194 4.30 -9.56 -9.83
CA TYR A 194 4.72 -10.39 -8.71
C TYR A 194 4.34 -9.70 -7.40
N ILE A 195 3.42 -10.30 -6.66
CA ILE A 195 3.06 -9.85 -5.31
C ILE A 195 4.08 -10.42 -4.31
N ILE A 196 4.71 -9.52 -3.56
CA ILE A 196 5.74 -9.89 -2.59
C ILE A 196 5.09 -10.07 -1.22
N LYS A 197 5.28 -11.25 -0.63
CA LYS A 197 4.76 -11.54 0.71
C LYS A 197 5.68 -10.96 1.77
N ASP A 198 5.07 -10.41 2.81
CA ASP A 198 5.80 -9.88 3.95
C ASP A 198 6.38 -11.00 4.84
N GLY A 199 7.43 -10.67 5.60
CA GLY A 199 7.92 -11.51 6.70
C GLY A 199 9.20 -12.31 6.43
N ARG A 200 9.75 -12.31 5.20
CA ARG A 200 10.99 -13.04 4.88
C ARG A 200 12.21 -12.14 4.77
N ALA A 201 13.37 -12.70 5.11
CA ALA A 201 14.68 -12.06 4.93
C ALA A 201 14.99 -11.77 3.47
N GLY A 202 14.58 -12.66 2.56
CA GLY A 202 14.76 -12.50 1.13
C GLY A 202 13.61 -13.14 0.38
N GLU A 203 13.15 -12.44 -0.66
CA GLU A 203 12.13 -12.92 -1.59
C GLU A 203 12.78 -13.18 -2.95
N SER A 204 12.44 -14.32 -3.55
CA SER A 204 12.99 -14.74 -4.83
C SER A 204 11.86 -14.84 -5.85
N LEU A 205 11.96 -14.07 -6.92
CA LEU A 205 11.08 -14.21 -8.09
C LEU A 205 11.87 -14.75 -9.27
N THR A 206 11.17 -15.41 -10.19
CA THR A 206 11.75 -15.88 -11.45
C THR A 206 11.02 -15.22 -12.60
N ILE A 207 11.76 -14.64 -13.53
CA ILE A 207 11.18 -14.05 -14.73
C ILE A 207 10.59 -15.18 -15.60
N ILE A 208 9.32 -15.02 -15.97
CA ILE A 208 8.59 -16.01 -16.78
C ILE A 208 8.28 -15.43 -18.14
N ASP A 209 8.20 -16.29 -19.14
CA ASP A 209 7.66 -15.93 -20.44
C ASP A 209 6.12 -15.88 -20.34
N PRO A 210 5.47 -14.74 -20.61
CA PRO A 210 4.03 -14.61 -20.46
C PRO A 210 3.23 -15.56 -21.34
N ALA A 211 3.77 -15.96 -22.50
CA ALA A 211 3.10 -16.81 -23.48
C ALA A 211 3.17 -18.29 -23.08
N THR A 212 4.34 -18.76 -22.64
CA THR A 212 4.54 -20.19 -22.31
C THR A 212 4.35 -20.50 -20.83
N LYS A 213 4.35 -19.47 -19.96
CA LYS A 213 4.36 -19.59 -18.49
C LYS A 213 5.55 -20.37 -17.92
N GLN A 214 6.60 -20.55 -18.72
CA GLN A 214 7.86 -21.16 -18.29
C GLN A 214 8.90 -20.09 -17.96
N LYS A 215 10.02 -20.49 -17.36
CA LYS A 215 11.14 -19.58 -17.09
C LYS A 215 11.60 -18.91 -18.38
N LYS A 216 11.71 -17.58 -18.37
CA LYS A 216 12.21 -16.84 -19.52
C LYS A 216 13.69 -17.15 -19.71
N VAL A 217 14.05 -17.54 -20.93
CA VAL A 217 15.43 -17.62 -21.38
C VAL A 217 15.74 -16.34 -22.14
N PHE A 218 16.78 -15.65 -21.68
CA PHE A 218 17.37 -14.51 -22.36
C PHE A 218 18.67 -14.92 -23.05
N TYR A 219 19.06 -14.14 -24.05
CA TYR A 219 20.32 -14.26 -24.76
C TYR A 219 21.16 -13.00 -24.60
N LEU A 220 22.44 -13.07 -24.94
CA LEU A 220 23.33 -11.92 -24.89
C LEU A 220 22.73 -10.74 -25.69
N GLY A 221 22.72 -9.56 -25.08
CA GLY A 221 22.14 -8.34 -25.64
C GLY A 221 20.63 -8.16 -25.43
N ASP A 222 19.90 -9.21 -25.01
CA ASP A 222 18.48 -9.08 -24.66
C ASP A 222 18.29 -8.09 -23.51
N LYS A 223 17.09 -7.51 -23.44
CA LYS A 223 16.75 -6.50 -22.44
C LYS A 223 15.44 -6.80 -21.73
N PHE A 224 15.40 -6.47 -20.45
CA PHE A 224 14.16 -6.38 -19.69
C PHE A 224 14.28 -5.25 -18.65
N SER A 225 13.16 -4.81 -18.10
CA SER A 225 13.14 -3.84 -17.00
C SER A 225 12.19 -4.29 -15.89
N LEU A 226 12.44 -3.78 -14.69
CA LEU A 226 11.63 -4.02 -13.50
C LEU A 226 11.23 -2.71 -12.86
N ASN A 227 10.02 -2.66 -12.31
CA ASN A 227 9.53 -1.57 -11.48
C ASN A 227 9.06 -2.14 -10.14
N LEU A 228 9.59 -1.62 -9.05
CA LEU A 228 9.25 -1.97 -7.68
C LEU A 228 8.17 -1.01 -7.16
N THR A 229 7.15 -1.56 -6.53
CA THR A 229 6.23 -0.80 -5.68
C THR A 229 6.55 -1.12 -4.23
N LEU A 230 6.81 -0.08 -3.46
CA LEU A 230 7.01 -0.17 -2.02
C LEU A 230 5.75 0.19 -1.26
N ASP A 231 5.73 -0.17 0.02
CA ASP A 231 4.71 0.27 0.96
C ASP A 231 4.65 1.82 0.98
N PRO A 232 3.58 2.42 0.47
CA PRO A 232 3.46 3.87 0.32
C PRO A 232 3.23 4.60 1.66
N SER A 233 3.13 3.85 2.75
CA SER A 233 2.97 4.35 4.11
C SER A 233 4.24 4.97 4.68
N PHE A 234 5.36 4.72 4.02
CA PHE A 234 6.68 5.20 4.39
C PHE A 234 7.19 6.19 3.35
N SER A 235 7.76 7.30 3.83
CA SER A 235 8.41 8.28 2.96
C SER A 235 9.59 7.66 2.23
N GLU A 236 9.82 8.06 0.98
CA GLU A 236 10.99 7.66 0.19
C GLU A 236 12.30 8.06 0.86
N ASP A 237 12.27 9.12 1.65
CA ASP A 237 13.43 9.58 2.40
C ASP A 237 13.79 8.67 3.59
N SER A 238 12.93 7.72 3.96
CA SER A 238 13.14 6.82 5.10
C SER A 238 13.96 5.57 4.78
N TYR A 239 14.27 5.31 3.51
CA TYR A 239 14.98 4.11 3.08
C TYR A 239 15.87 4.35 1.85
N ASN A 240 16.68 3.34 1.52
CA ASN A 240 17.48 3.25 0.31
C ASN A 240 17.28 1.87 -0.34
N LEU A 241 17.27 1.86 -1.67
CA LEU A 241 17.31 0.64 -2.47
C LEU A 241 18.71 0.45 -3.05
N ILE A 242 19.37 -0.61 -2.64
CA ILE A 242 20.76 -0.91 -2.99
C ILE A 242 20.78 -2.14 -3.88
N TRP A 243 20.97 -1.92 -5.19
CA TRP A 243 21.14 -3.00 -6.16
C TRP A 243 22.58 -3.49 -6.22
N GLN A 244 22.75 -4.78 -6.47
CA GLN A 244 24.05 -5.34 -6.83
C GLN A 244 24.52 -4.73 -8.14
N GLN A 245 25.68 -4.09 -8.13
CA GLN A 245 26.29 -3.59 -9.36
C GLN A 245 26.86 -4.76 -10.17
N LYS A 246 26.27 -4.98 -11.34
CA LYS A 246 26.80 -5.83 -12.40
C LYS A 246 26.72 -5.06 -13.71
N GLU A 247 27.65 -5.34 -14.60
CA GLU A 247 27.63 -4.75 -15.93
C GLU A 247 26.32 -5.08 -16.66
N GLY A 248 25.65 -4.06 -17.19
CA GLY A 248 24.34 -4.21 -17.86
C GLY A 248 23.13 -3.93 -16.97
N ILE A 249 23.30 -3.72 -15.67
CA ILE A 249 22.22 -3.26 -14.77
C ILE A 249 22.30 -1.73 -14.64
N GLU A 250 21.31 -1.04 -15.17
CA GLU A 250 21.10 0.39 -15.03
C GLU A 250 20.05 0.64 -13.94
N ILE A 251 20.40 1.44 -12.94
CA ILE A 251 19.54 1.77 -11.80
C ILE A 251 18.90 3.14 -12.03
N LEU A 252 17.58 3.21 -11.94
CA LEU A 252 16.76 4.39 -12.20
C LEU A 252 15.81 4.64 -11.02
N ASP A 253 15.24 5.85 -10.97
CA ASP A 253 14.17 6.21 -10.01
C ASP A 253 14.51 5.82 -8.55
N ASN A 254 15.68 6.26 -8.08
CA ASN A 254 16.20 5.93 -6.74
C ASN A 254 16.21 4.42 -6.42
N GLY A 255 16.38 3.59 -7.44
CA GLY A 255 16.41 2.13 -7.32
C GLY A 255 15.07 1.44 -7.40
N LYS A 256 13.95 2.18 -7.56
CA LYS A 256 12.64 1.57 -7.79
C LYS A 256 12.51 0.99 -9.19
N ARG A 257 13.29 1.48 -10.15
CA ARG A 257 13.33 0.94 -11.51
C ARG A 257 14.73 0.46 -11.85
N ILE A 258 14.82 -0.67 -12.53
CA ILE A 258 16.06 -1.07 -13.20
C ILE A 258 15.80 -1.44 -14.66
N ASN A 259 16.77 -1.14 -15.52
CA ASN A 259 16.87 -1.75 -16.84
C ASN A 259 18.03 -2.74 -16.81
N VAL A 260 17.82 -3.91 -17.39
CA VAL A 260 18.82 -4.96 -17.49
C VAL A 260 19.07 -5.25 -18.96
N THR A 261 20.32 -5.12 -19.40
CA THR A 261 20.81 -5.64 -20.67
C THR A 261 21.69 -6.84 -20.36
N ILE A 262 21.43 -8.00 -20.97
CA ILE A 262 22.22 -9.20 -20.73
C ILE A 262 23.62 -9.01 -21.30
N THR A 263 24.60 -8.98 -20.41
CA THR A 263 26.03 -8.93 -20.71
C THR A 263 26.69 -10.27 -20.38
N ASN A 264 27.99 -10.40 -20.67
CA ASN A 264 28.75 -11.60 -20.33
C ASN A 264 28.74 -11.90 -18.81
N GLN A 265 28.62 -10.88 -17.96
CA GLN A 265 28.55 -11.06 -16.50
C GLN A 265 27.20 -11.60 -16.01
N LEU A 266 26.18 -11.57 -16.87
CA LEU A 266 24.82 -11.99 -16.56
C LEU A 266 24.45 -13.32 -17.21
N ILE A 267 25.36 -13.97 -17.94
CA ILE A 267 25.16 -15.31 -18.50
C ILE A 267 25.20 -16.36 -17.38
N GLY A 268 24.22 -17.26 -17.37
CA GLY A 268 24.17 -18.39 -16.45
C GLY A 268 22.81 -19.09 -16.42
N GLU A 269 22.82 -20.36 -16.02
CA GLU A 269 21.62 -21.17 -15.77
C GLU A 269 20.76 -20.65 -14.61
N SER A 270 21.35 -19.85 -13.72
CA SER A 270 20.67 -19.21 -12.58
C SER A 270 21.30 -17.85 -12.30
N ALA A 271 21.27 -16.97 -13.29
CA ALA A 271 21.68 -15.60 -13.13
C ALA A 271 20.63 -14.84 -12.30
N PHE A 272 21.08 -13.81 -11.58
CA PHE A 272 20.17 -12.99 -10.79
C PHE A 272 20.64 -11.54 -10.66
N ALA A 273 19.66 -10.66 -10.50
CA ALA A 273 19.82 -9.31 -9.95
C ALA A 273 19.33 -9.31 -8.51
N MET A 274 20.04 -8.64 -7.61
CA MET A 274 19.69 -8.58 -6.19
C MET A 274 19.51 -7.12 -5.76
N CYS A 275 18.43 -6.85 -5.03
CA CYS A 275 18.18 -5.57 -4.37
C CYS A 275 18.10 -5.76 -2.86
N LYS A 276 18.71 -4.84 -2.10
CA LYS A 276 18.52 -4.70 -0.65
C LYS A 276 17.73 -3.43 -0.39
N LEU A 277 16.65 -3.55 0.37
CA LEU A 277 15.99 -2.43 1.01
C LEU A 277 16.65 -2.21 2.38
N VAL A 278 17.09 -0.99 2.63
CA VAL A 278 17.75 -0.61 3.89
C VAL A 278 17.14 0.70 4.37
N THR A 279 16.49 0.68 5.53
CA THR A 279 15.99 1.88 6.21
C THR A 279 17.13 2.76 6.69
N LYS A 280 16.85 4.01 7.02
CA LYS A 280 17.83 4.91 7.63
C LYS A 280 17.87 4.83 9.17
N ASN A 281 17.29 3.77 9.73
CA ASN A 281 17.31 3.50 11.17
C ASN A 281 18.72 3.06 11.61
N GLU A 282 19.03 3.22 12.91
CA GLU A 282 20.29 2.72 13.50
C GLU A 282 20.34 1.19 13.60
N TRP A 283 19.19 0.54 13.50
CA TRP A 283 19.01 -0.91 13.52
C TRP A 283 18.33 -1.37 12.24
N HIS A 284 18.54 -2.65 11.88
CA HIS A 284 17.91 -3.27 10.71
C HIS A 284 17.43 -4.68 11.04
N ARG A 285 16.30 -5.08 10.45
CA ARG A 285 15.63 -6.37 10.72
C ARG A 285 16.53 -7.59 10.58
N PHE A 286 17.45 -7.56 9.61
CA PHE A 286 18.32 -8.70 9.30
C PHE A 286 19.82 -8.36 9.43
N GLY A 287 20.18 -7.45 10.35
CA GLY A 287 21.58 -7.19 10.69
C GLY A 287 22.37 -6.53 9.55
N GLY A 288 21.79 -5.50 8.93
CA GLY A 288 22.42 -4.69 7.87
C GLY A 288 21.51 -4.38 6.68
N TYR A 289 20.29 -4.92 6.68
CA TYR A 289 19.23 -4.63 5.72
C TYR A 289 17.88 -5.06 6.29
N ASP A 290 16.81 -4.60 5.64
CA ASP A 290 15.43 -4.73 6.11
C ASP A 290 14.60 -5.67 5.23
N GLN A 291 14.92 -5.75 3.95
CA GLN A 291 14.40 -6.77 3.03
C GLN A 291 15.39 -7.02 1.87
N GLN A 292 15.38 -8.22 1.31
CA GLN A 292 16.09 -8.55 0.07
C GLN A 292 15.16 -9.06 -1.01
N LEU A 293 15.46 -8.73 -2.26
CA LEU A 293 14.80 -9.23 -3.45
C LEU A 293 15.83 -9.85 -4.39
N PHE A 294 15.60 -11.09 -4.81
CA PHE A 294 16.37 -11.81 -5.83
C PHE A 294 15.49 -12.00 -7.07
N VAL A 295 15.95 -11.47 -8.19
CA VAL A 295 15.29 -11.60 -9.49
C VAL A 295 16.08 -12.60 -10.31
N ASN A 296 15.57 -13.82 -10.40
CA ASN A 296 16.23 -14.93 -11.06
C ASN A 296 15.80 -15.00 -12.53
N PHE A 297 16.76 -15.25 -13.40
CA PHE A 297 16.52 -15.46 -14.83
C PHE A 297 17.59 -16.38 -15.41
N LYS A 298 17.26 -17.03 -16.52
CA LYS A 298 18.21 -17.82 -17.28
C LYS A 298 18.73 -16.98 -18.44
N ALA A 299 20.04 -16.92 -18.62
CA ALA A 299 20.68 -16.20 -19.70
C ALA A 299 21.75 -17.08 -20.36
N LEU A 300 21.72 -17.19 -21.68
CA LEU A 300 22.61 -18.04 -22.47
C LEU A 300 23.51 -17.18 -23.40
N PRO A 301 24.73 -17.66 -23.73
CA PRO A 301 25.69 -16.91 -24.55
C PRO A 301 25.22 -16.70 -25.99
N HIS A 302 24.69 -17.74 -26.64
CA HIS A 302 23.91 -17.82 -27.88
C HIS A 302 23.75 -19.30 -28.23
#